data_AF-A0A358NJV0-F1
#
_entry.id   AF-A0A358NJV0-F1
#
_cell.length_a   1.000
_cell.length_b   1.000
_cell.length_c   1.000
_cell.angle_alpha   90.00
_cell.angle_beta   90.00
_cell.angle_gamma   90.00
#
_symmetry.space_group_name_H-M   'P 1'
#
loop_
_entity.id
_entity.type
_entity.pdbx_description
1 polymer ?
#
loop_
_entity_poly.entity_id
_entity_poly.type
_entity_poly.pdbx_seq_one_letter_code
_entity_poly.pdbx_strand_id
1 'polypeptide(L)' 'MYSGKIIMENDKLVITRPNKENYGIDLESVRKVLNKYDGNMNIEYKNNIFSVLILMYAELM' A
#
# COMPACT_ATOMS: atom_id res chain seq x y z
N MET A 1 4.45 15.78 6.99
CA MET A 1 4.28 15.62 5.52
C MET A 1 5.33 14.65 5.02
N TYR A 2 4.95 13.70 4.15
CA TYR A 2 5.86 12.76 3.53
C TYR A 2 6.69 13.49 2.44
N SER A 3 8.02 13.37 2.50
CA SER A 3 8.97 14.08 1.61
C SER A 3 9.79 13.13 0.72
N GLY A 4 9.40 11.86 0.62
CA GLY A 4 10.12 10.85 -0.16
C GLY A 4 9.69 10.83 -1.64
N LYS A 5 10.55 10.34 -2.52
CA LYS A 5 10.15 9.98 -3.89
C LYS A 5 9.44 8.62 -3.86
N ILE A 6 8.25 8.58 -4.44
CA ILE A 6 7.53 7.34 -4.72
C ILE A 6 7.99 6.87 -6.09
N ILE A 7 8.59 5.67 -6.15
CA ILE A 7 9.00 5.04 -7.40
C ILE A 7 8.15 3.78 -7.58
N MET A 8 7.60 3.59 -8.77
CA MET A 8 6.86 2.36 -9.13
C MET A 8 7.74 1.55 -10.08
N GLU A 9 8.07 0.31 -9.71
CA GLU A 9 8.79 -0.64 -10.57
C GLU A 9 7.98 -1.94 -10.64
N ASN A 10 7.62 -2.40 -11.84
CA ASN A 10 6.89 -3.66 -12.06
C ASN A 10 5.63 -3.80 -11.17
N ASP A 11 4.81 -2.75 -11.11
CA ASP A 11 3.61 -2.64 -10.25
C ASP A 11 3.88 -2.75 -8.74
N LYS A 12 5.14 -2.65 -8.33
CA LYS A 12 5.56 -2.61 -6.93
C LYS A 12 5.94 -1.19 -6.56
N LEU A 13 5.38 -0.75 -5.45
CA LEU A 13 5.71 0.52 -4.82
C LEU A 13 7.11 0.41 -4.17
N VAL A 14 8.12 0.93 -4.85
CA VAL A 14 9.48 1.06 -4.32
C VAL A 14 9.58 2.41 -3.63
N ILE A 15 9.20 2.45 -2.35
CA ILE A 15 9.38 3.66 -1.54
C ILE A 15 10.86 3.78 -1.20
N THR A 16 11.60 4.63 -1.91
CA THR A 16 12.98 4.97 -1.55
C THR A 16 12.97 5.89 -0.31
N ARG A 17 12.92 5.30 0.89
CA ARG A 17 13.14 6.00 2.15
C ARG A 17 14.60 5.82 2.57
N PRO A 18 15.43 6.88 2.60
CA PRO A 18 16.76 6.80 3.21
C PRO A 18 16.71 6.76 4.75
N ASN A 19 15.59 7.17 5.37
CA ASN A 19 15.46 7.23 6.83
C ASN A 19 14.36 6.31 7.37
N LYS A 20 14.79 5.45 8.30
CA LYS A 20 14.03 4.37 8.94
C LYS A 20 13.03 4.85 10.01
N GLU A 21 12.93 6.13 10.34
CA GLU A 21 12.25 6.55 11.59
C GLU A 21 10.73 6.77 11.51
N ASN A 22 10.12 6.72 10.32
CA ASN A 22 8.67 6.97 10.15
C ASN A 22 7.93 5.72 9.64
N TYR A 23 7.97 4.61 10.38
CA TYR A 23 7.26 3.37 10.05
C TYR A 23 5.73 3.56 10.12
N GLY A 24 5.13 4.02 9.04
CA GLY A 24 3.71 3.73 8.77
C GLY A 24 3.51 2.23 8.55
N ILE A 25 2.26 1.80 8.51
CA ILE A 25 1.92 0.40 8.18
C ILE A 25 2.54 0.05 6.82
N ASP A 26 3.33 -1.03 6.79
CA ASP A 26 3.86 -1.58 5.56
C ASP A 26 2.70 -2.16 4.73
N LEU A 27 2.57 -1.68 3.49
CA LEU A 27 1.53 -2.14 2.57
C LEU A 27 1.66 -3.65 2.28
N GLU A 28 2.86 -4.21 2.43
CA GLU A 28 3.07 -5.65 2.33
C GLU A 28 2.39 -6.41 3.47
N SER A 29 2.36 -5.85 4.68
CA SER A 29 1.63 -6.43 5.80
C SER A 29 0.12 -6.41 5.55
N VAL A 30 -0.40 -5.33 4.94
CA VAL A 30 -1.81 -5.24 4.51
C VAL A 30 -2.11 -6.28 3.43
N ARG A 31 -1.24 -6.42 2.42
CA ARG A 31 -1.38 -7.42 1.35
C ARG A 31 -1.43 -8.84 1.90
N LYS A 32 -0.58 -9.16 2.89
CA LYS A 32 -0.60 -10.47 3.58
C LYS A 32 -1.93 -10.77 4.25
N VAL A 33 -2.53 -9.77 4.91
CA VAL A 33 -3.86 -9.93 5.53
C VAL A 33 -4.92 -10.14 4.46
N LEU A 34 -4.91 -9.35 3.39
CA LEU A 34 -5.90 -9.49 2.32
C LEU A 34 -5.82 -10.85 1.62
N ASN A 35 -4.61 -11.36 1.35
CA ASN A 35 -4.43 -12.71 0.80
C ASN A 35 -5.02 -13.82 1.69
N LYS A 36 -5.10 -13.62 3.01
CA LYS A 36 -5.69 -14.61 3.93
C LYS A 36 -7.22 -14.68 3.82
N TYR A 37 -7.86 -13.58 3.42
CA TYR A 37 -9.31 -13.44 3.38
C TYR A 37 -9.83 -13.23 1.95
N ASP A 38 -9.09 -13.70 0.95
CA ASP A 38 -9.40 -13.53 -0.49
C ASP A 38 -9.76 -12.09 -0.87
N GLY A 39 -9.14 -11.13 -0.19
CA GLY A 39 -9.26 -9.71 -0.43
C GLY A 39 -8.33 -9.24 -1.54
N ASN A 40 -8.64 -8.08 -2.11
CA ASN A 40 -7.87 -7.46 -3.18
C ASN A 40 -7.37 -6.08 -2.77
N MET A 41 -6.22 -5.69 -3.32
CA MET A 41 -5.60 -4.38 -3.11
C MET A 41 -5.09 -3.82 -4.43
N ASN A 42 -5.58 -2.63 -4.78
CA ASN A 42 -5.08 -1.84 -5.90
C ASN A 42 -4.38 -0.58 -5.39
N ILE A 43 -3.23 -0.29 -5.98
CA ILE A 43 -2.42 0.89 -5.67
C ILE A 43 -2.40 1.76 -6.92
N GLU A 44 -2.79 3.03 -6.76
CA GLU A 44 -2.81 4.01 -7.83
C GLU A 44 -1.98 5.23 -7.45
N TYR A 45 -1.32 5.81 -8.45
CA TYR A 45 -0.62 7.08 -8.33
C TYR A 45 -1.01 7.98 -9.50
N LYS A 46 -1.79 9.02 -9.23
CA LYS A 46 -2.28 9.97 -10.25
C LYS A 46 -2.38 11.37 -9.68
N ASN A 47 -2.01 12.38 -10.48
CA ASN A 47 -2.12 13.80 -10.10
C ASN A 47 -1.45 14.13 -8.74
N ASN A 48 -0.28 13.54 -8.47
CA ASN A 48 0.44 13.64 -7.20
C ASN A 48 -0.31 13.11 -5.97
N ILE A 49 -1.39 12.35 -6.17
CA ILE A 49 -2.13 11.66 -5.13
C ILE A 49 -1.75 10.18 -5.17
N PHE A 50 -1.35 9.68 -4.01
CA PHE A 50 -1.18 8.25 -3.76
C PHE A 50 -2.49 7.70 -3.18
N SER A 51 -3.04 6.66 -3.79
CA SER A 51 -4.31 6.05 -3.41
C SER A 51 -4.18 4.54 -3.28
N VAL A 52 -4.88 4.01 -2.29
CA VAL A 52 -4.97 2.57 -2.04
C VAL A 52 -6.45 2.22 -1.94
N LEU A 53 -6.89 1.32 -2.82
CA LEU A 53 -8.23 0.74 -2.77
C LEU A 53 -8.12 -0.69 -2.23
N ILE A 54 -8.88 -0.97 -1.17
CA ILE A 54 -8.96 -2.29 -0.55
C ILE A 54 -10.37 -2.82 -0.75
N LEU A 55 -10.47 -4.05 -1.25
CA LEU A 55 -11.71 -4.78 -1.39
C LEU A 55 -11.62 -6.03 -0.52
N MET A 56 -12.54 -6.18 0.43
CA MET A 56 -12.54 -7.29 1.35
C MET A 56 -13.97 -7.76 1.63
N TYR A 57 -14.13 -9.05 1.84
CA TYR A 57 -15.38 -9.62 2.33
C TYR A 57 -15.45 -9.41 3.84
N ALA A 58 -16.39 -8.60 4.30
CA ALA A 58 -16.79 -8.60 5.70
C ALA A 58 -17.86 -9.67 5.84
N GLU A 59 -17.54 -10.80 6.49
CA GLU A 59 -18.59 -11.68 7.00
C GLU A 59 -19.43 -10.86 7.99
N LEU A 60 -20.69 -10.59 7.63
CA LEU A 60 -21.70 -10.16 8.59
C LEU A 60 -22.04 -11.39 9.44
N MET A 61 -21.52 -11.42 10.67
CA MET A 61 -22.02 -12.31 11.72
C MET A 61 -23.45 -11.95 12.11
#